data_AF-Q2IFC1-F1
#
_entry.id   AF-Q2IFC1-F1
#
_cell.length_a   1.000
_cell.length_b   1.000
_cell.length_c   1.000
_cell.angle_alpha   90.00
_cell.angle_beta   90.00
_cell.angle_gamma   90.00
#
_symmetry.space_group_name_H-M   'P 1'
#
loop_
_entity.id
_entity.type
_entity.pdbx_description
1 polymer ?
#
loop_
_entity_poly.entity_id
_entity_poly.type
_entity_poly.pdbx_seq_one_letter_code
_entity_poly.pdbx_strand_id
1 'polypeptide(L)'
;MDGSVLERAFTRAEEALLSRTLVGRRLAADVRDAAGLVVFAAGAEIDRPLLDRARERGLLDEVARAAEPGTSDTELEELFLWLAERRRPRG
;
A
#
# COMPACT_ATOMS: atom_id res chain seq x y z
N MET A 1 -21.28 0.13 19.66
CA MET A 1 -20.11 1.03 19.62
C MET A 1 -18.91 0.21 19.14
N ASP A 2 -19.06 -0.49 17.99
CA ASP A 2 -18.26 -1.70 17.68
C ASP A 2 -17.53 -1.63 16.32
N GLY A 3 -17.74 -0.57 15.54
CA GLY A 3 -17.04 -0.38 14.26
C GLY A 3 -15.52 -0.24 14.40
N SER A 4 -15.07 0.35 15.52
CA SER A 4 -13.66 0.73 15.68
C SER A 4 -12.69 -0.43 15.90
N VAL A 5 -13.12 -1.56 16.47
CA VAL A 5 -12.23 -2.71 16.71
C VAL A 5 -12.05 -3.52 15.43
N LEU A 6 -13.13 -3.76 14.71
CA LEU A 6 -13.10 -4.49 13.45
C LEU A 6 -12.29 -3.71 12.41
N GLU A 7 -12.54 -2.41 12.25
CA GLU A 7 -11.78 -1.55 11.33
C GLU A 7 -10.28 -1.55 11.64
N ARG A 8 -9.90 -1.44 12.92
CA ARG A 8 -8.48 -1.50 13.32
C ARG A 8 -7.83 -2.86 13.04
N ALA A 9 -8.56 -3.96 13.19
CA ALA A 9 -8.06 -5.29 12.88
C ALA A 9 -7.85 -5.48 11.37
N PHE A 10 -8.78 -4.98 10.55
CA PHE A 10 -8.66 -4.99 9.10
C PHE A 10 -7.46 -4.15 8.62
N THR A 11 -7.31 -2.93 9.12
CA THR A 11 -6.15 -2.07 8.78
C THR A 11 -4.81 -2.74 9.12
N ARG A 12 -4.72 -3.42 10.26
CA ARG A 12 -3.49 -4.15 10.62
C ARG A 12 -3.23 -5.35 9.71
N ALA A 13 -4.28 -6.04 9.26
CA ALA A 13 -4.13 -7.19 8.35
C ALA A 13 -3.66 -6.74 6.97
N GLU A 14 -4.20 -5.63 6.44
CA GLU A 14 -3.71 -4.99 5.19
C GLU A 14 -2.23 -4.64 5.28
N GLU A 15 -1.84 -3.96 6.35
CA GLU A 15 -0.46 -3.51 6.55
C GLU A 15 0.51 -4.70 6.63
N ALA A 16 0.11 -5.76 7.32
CA ALA A 16 0.90 -6.99 7.39
C ALA A 16 1.04 -7.66 6.02
N LEU A 17 -0.03 -7.68 5.22
CA LEU A 17 -0.01 -8.22 3.87
C LEU A 17 0.88 -7.37 2.95
N LEU A 18 0.69 -6.05 2.93
CA LEU A 18 1.52 -5.10 2.19
C LEU A 18 3.00 -5.25 2.54
N SER A 19 3.32 -5.32 3.84
CA SER A 19 4.70 -5.52 4.28
C SER A 19 5.28 -6.85 3.82
N ARG A 20 4.49 -7.93 3.77
CA ARG A 20 4.97 -9.23 3.29
C ARG A 20 5.17 -9.24 1.78
N THR A 21 4.30 -8.57 1.03
CA THR A 21 4.28 -8.63 -0.44
C THR A 21 5.26 -7.65 -1.07
N LEU A 22 5.45 -6.46 -0.48
CA LEU A 22 6.22 -5.37 -1.08
C LEU A 22 7.67 -5.25 -0.58
N VAL A 23 7.97 -5.72 0.65
CA VAL A 23 9.33 -5.56 1.20
C VAL A 23 10.36 -6.28 0.34
N GLY A 24 11.47 -5.61 0.06
CA GLY A 24 12.56 -6.08 -0.79
C GLY A 24 12.34 -5.81 -2.29
N ARG A 25 11.19 -5.26 -2.69
CA ARG A 25 10.97 -4.76 -4.05
C ARG A 25 11.47 -3.34 -4.21
N ARG A 26 11.49 -2.84 -5.44
CA ARG A 26 11.75 -1.42 -5.73
C ARG A 26 10.51 -0.71 -6.22
N LEU A 27 10.53 0.61 -6.09
CA LEU A 27 9.55 1.47 -6.75
C LEU A 27 9.88 1.59 -8.25
N ALA A 28 8.95 1.20 -9.11
CA ALA A 28 8.98 1.44 -10.55
C ALA A 28 8.66 2.91 -10.92
N ALA A 29 8.02 3.67 -10.03
CA ALA A 29 7.65 5.06 -10.25
C ALA A 29 7.79 5.90 -8.97
N ASP A 30 7.83 7.24 -9.13
CA ASP A 30 7.80 8.15 -7.99
C ASP A 30 6.46 8.07 -7.26
N VAL A 31 6.52 8.01 -5.93
CA VAL A 31 5.35 8.16 -5.06
C VAL A 31 5.23 9.62 -4.67
N ARG A 32 4.07 10.21 -4.98
CA ARG A 32 3.78 11.62 -4.72
C ARG A 32 2.69 11.79 -3.69
N ASP A 33 2.77 12.87 -2.92
CA ASP A 33 1.68 13.25 -2.01
C ASP A 33 0.53 13.97 -2.74
N ALA A 34 -0.50 14.36 -1.98
CA ALA A 34 -1.66 15.08 -2.51
C ALA A 34 -1.32 16.47 -3.09
N ALA A 35 -0.16 17.06 -2.72
CA ALA A 35 0.33 18.30 -3.29
C ALA A 35 1.19 18.06 -4.56
N GLY A 36 1.38 16.80 -4.96
CA GLY A 36 2.17 16.41 -6.12
C GLY A 36 3.68 16.37 -5.86
N LEU A 37 4.13 16.50 -4.60
CA LEU A 37 5.54 16.43 -4.25
C LEU A 37 6.02 14.99 -4.17
N VAL A 38 7.20 14.70 -4.70
CA VAL A 38 7.81 13.37 -4.60
C VAL A 38 8.22 13.11 -3.16
N VAL A 39 7.64 12.07 -2.56
CA VAL A 39 7.93 11.62 -1.19
C VAL A 39 8.90 10.44 -1.21
N PHE A 40 8.73 9.53 -2.17
CA PHE A 40 9.65 8.42 -2.42
C PHE A 40 9.98 8.36 -3.91
N ALA A 41 11.27 8.30 -4.22
CA ALA A 41 11.75 8.32 -5.60
C ALA A 41 11.68 6.91 -6.23
N ALA A 42 11.47 6.87 -7.55
CA ALA A 42 11.63 5.65 -8.33
C ALA A 42 13.03 5.03 -8.10
N GLY A 43 13.09 3.69 -8.09
CA GLY A 43 14.28 2.91 -7.81
C GLY A 43 14.60 2.71 -6.33
N ALA A 44 13.90 3.40 -5.41
CA ALA A 44 14.06 3.16 -3.98
C ALA A 44 13.57 1.75 -3.60
N GLU A 45 14.32 1.08 -2.72
CA GLU A 45 13.89 -0.19 -2.13
C GLU A 45 12.76 0.05 -1.12
N ILE A 46 11.74 -0.81 -1.20
CA ILE A 46 10.63 -0.84 -0.26
C ILE A 46 11.09 -1.65 0.94
N ASP A 47 11.37 -0.97 2.04
CA ASP A 47 11.67 -1.55 3.34
C ASP A 47 10.58 -1.21 4.36
N ARG A 48 10.66 -1.81 5.55
CA ARG A 48 9.73 -1.51 6.66
C ARG A 48 9.71 -0.01 7.02
N PRO A 49 10.87 0.66 7.19
CA PRO A 49 10.90 2.11 7.44
C PRO A 49 10.21 2.97 6.36
N LEU A 50 10.27 2.59 5.08
CA LEU A 50 9.54 3.26 4.01
C LEU A 50 8.03 3.05 4.17
N LEU A 51 7.58 1.81 4.42
CA LEU A 51 6.17 1.51 4.62
C LEU A 51 5.58 2.21 5.85
N ASP A 52 6.35 2.29 6.95
CA ASP A 52 5.94 3.03 8.15
C ASP A 52 5.75 4.52 7.84
N ARG A 53 6.70 5.14 7.11
CA ARG A 53 6.58 6.54 6.67
C ARG A 53 5.42 6.74 5.69
N ALA A 54 5.18 5.78 4.80
CA ALA A 54 4.07 5.82 3.85
C ALA A 54 2.73 5.75 4.61
N ARG A 55 2.64 4.91 5.63
CA ARG A 55 1.48 4.81 6.52
C ARG A 55 1.19 6.14 7.23
N GLU A 56 2.20 6.72 7.88
CA GLU A 56 2.08 8.00 8.58
C GLU A 56 1.56 9.12 7.67
N ARG A 57 1.82 9.01 6.36
CA ARG A 57 1.44 9.97 5.33
C ARG A 57 0.19 9.58 4.52
N GLY A 58 -0.41 8.42 4.78
CA GLY A 58 -1.55 7.91 4.01
C GLY A 58 -1.24 7.55 2.55
N LEU A 59 0.00 7.13 2.27
CA LEU A 59 0.53 6.86 0.92
C LEU A 59 0.73 5.36 0.62
N LEU A 60 0.25 4.45 1.46
CA LEU A 60 0.44 3.00 1.27
C LEU A 60 -0.09 2.51 -0.08
N ASP A 61 -1.26 2.99 -0.51
CA ASP A 61 -1.85 2.66 -1.80
C ASP A 61 -0.97 3.12 -2.97
N GLU A 62 -0.39 4.31 -2.87
CA GLU A 62 0.46 4.88 -3.91
C GLU A 62 1.81 4.14 -3.97
N VAL A 63 2.36 3.74 -2.83
CA VAL A 63 3.53 2.84 -2.77
C VAL A 63 3.22 1.50 -3.43
N ALA A 64 2.07 0.89 -3.15
CA ALA A 64 1.67 -0.38 -3.76
C ALA A 64 1.52 -0.28 -5.28
N ARG A 65 0.95 0.82 -5.79
CA ARG A 65 0.84 1.07 -7.24
C ARG A 65 2.18 1.34 -7.90
N ALA A 66 3.07 2.03 -7.20
CA ALA A 66 4.37 2.40 -7.72
C ALA A 66 5.41 1.29 -7.58
N ALA A 67 5.13 0.20 -6.86
CA ALA A 67 6.04 -0.92 -6.72
C ALA A 67 6.24 -1.66 -8.07
N GLU A 68 7.45 -2.20 -8.27
CA GLU A 68 7.72 -3.09 -9.39
C GLU A 68 6.75 -4.29 -9.39
N PRO A 69 6.20 -4.66 -10.56
CA PRO A 69 5.48 -5.91 -10.72
C PRO A 69 6.39 -7.06 -10.28
N GLY A 70 5.89 -7.91 -9.39
CA GLY A 70 6.63 -9.08 -8.90
C GLY A 70 5.90 -10.34 -9.31
N THR A 71 6.66 -11.42 -9.43
CA THR A 71 6.27 -12.74 -9.97
C THR A 71 5.16 -13.49 -9.22
N SER A 72 4.55 -12.88 -8.20
CA SER A 72 3.33 -13.38 -7.55
C SER A 72 2.18 -12.49 -7.99
N ASP A 73 1.73 -12.70 -9.23
CA ASP A 73 0.57 -12.00 -9.80
C ASP A 73 -0.67 -12.21 -8.90
N THR A 74 -0.79 -13.36 -8.25
CA THR A 74 -1.97 -13.72 -7.44
C THR A 74 -2.10 -12.91 -6.14
N GLU A 75 -1.04 -12.74 -5.34
CA GLU A 75 -1.16 -11.99 -4.06
C GLU A 75 -1.29 -10.46 -4.28
N LEU A 76 -0.71 -9.94 -5.36
CA LEU A 76 -0.86 -8.54 -5.76
C LEU A 76 -2.20 -8.27 -6.44
N GLU A 77 -2.69 -9.16 -7.30
CA GLU A 77 -4.04 -9.08 -7.84
C GLU A 77 -5.07 -9.13 -6.74
N GLU A 78 -4.93 -10.03 -5.76
CA GLU A 78 -5.83 -10.10 -4.61
C GLU A 78 -5.81 -8.79 -3.81
N LEU A 79 -4.63 -8.20 -3.58
CA LEU A 79 -4.51 -6.90 -2.92
C LEU A 79 -5.18 -5.78 -3.74
N PHE A 80 -4.96 -5.72 -5.05
CA PHE A 80 -5.55 -4.70 -5.92
C PHE A 80 -7.07 -4.87 -6.07
N LEU A 81 -7.56 -6.11 -6.23
CA LEU A 81 -8.98 -6.46 -6.22
C LEU A 81 -9.62 -6.03 -4.91
N TRP A 82 -8.96 -6.32 -3.80
CA TRP A 82 -9.46 -5.97 -2.48
C TRP A 82 -9.47 -4.45 -2.22
N LEU A 83 -8.43 -3.72 -2.63
CA LEU A 83 -8.38 -2.24 -2.59
C LEU A 83 -9.44 -1.61 -3.51
N ALA A 84 -9.69 -2.20 -4.68
CA ALA A 84 -10.73 -1.76 -5.61
C ALA A 84 -12.13 -1.98 -5.03
N GLU A 85 -12.36 -3.08 -4.32
CA GLU A 85 -13.64 -3.38 -3.66
C GLU A 85 -13.95 -2.36 -2.53
N ARG A 86 -12.94 -1.86 -1.80
CA ARG A 86 -13.13 -0.79 -0.79
C ARG A 86 -13.46 0.58 -1.38
N ARG A 87 -13.07 0.87 -2.62
CA ARG A 87 -13.37 2.13 -3.31
C ARG A 87 -14.75 2.17 -3.95
N ARG A 88 -15.51 1.06 -3.97
CA ARG A 88 -16.92 1.12 -4.37
C ARG A 88 -17.71 1.91 -3.31
N PRO A 89 -18.28 3.08 -3.66
CA PRO A 89 -19.29 3.66 -2.79
C PRO A 89 -20.42 2.64 -2.70
N ARG A 90 -20.78 2.26 -1.47
CA ARG A 90 -22.04 1.55 -1.23
C ARG A 90 -23.16 2.51 -1.61
N GLY A 91 -23.60 2.41 -2.87
CA GLY A 91 -24.89 2.92 -3.31
C GLY A 91 -26.03 2.18 -2.64
#